data_AF-A0A3M8KB87-F1
#
_entry.id   AF-A0A3M8KB87-F1
#
_cell.length_a   1.000
_cell.length_b   1.000
_cell.length_c   1.000
_cell.angle_alpha   90.00
_cell.angle_beta   90.00
_cell.angle_gamma   90.00
#
_symmetry.space_group_name_H-M   'P 1'
#
loop_
_entity.id
_entity.type
_entity.pdbx_description
1 polymer ?
#
loop_
_entity_poly.entity_id
_entity_poly.type
_entity_poly.pdbx_seq_one_letter_code
_entity_poly.pdbx_strand_id
1 'polypeptide(L)'
;MDLILLLLIVVGGGAYFMNRSTKQKTAEVESEKLADAQAEARRWIERLGSQVLTIAGNDAASTQAIADASERYNAASSAISTATTVRQAELARESALEGLHYMNAAREIMGMTPGPELPLLEGQIKAGKVTERRTIEQDGQTLTASPDASEETPNYYPGGTVAGRPVPAGWYSRPWWADAMATGMWTAASMMMFSAMFSGMAGVNYSANEFEDGSGDGSDMGAEDAGDMDSGDMGGGEDMGGDFGGGDGGGFFDGGGFDFDF
;
A
#
# COMPACT_ATOMS: atom_id res chain seq x y z
N MET A 1 33.41 -5.21 52.54
CA MET A 1 32.88 -4.37 51.44
C MET A 1 33.39 -4.86 50.08
N ASP A 2 34.64 -5.30 49.98
CA ASP A 2 35.25 -5.74 48.71
C ASP A 2 34.55 -6.92 48.02
N LEU A 3 34.05 -7.91 48.77
CA LEU A 3 33.37 -9.08 48.19
C LEU A 3 32.05 -8.71 47.48
N ILE A 4 31.32 -7.73 48.03
CA ILE A 4 30.03 -7.27 47.49
C ILE A 4 30.27 -6.46 46.20
N LEU A 5 31.32 -5.65 46.18
CA LEU A 5 31.71 -4.85 45.02
C LEU A 5 32.13 -5.74 43.84
N LEU A 6 32.90 -6.80 44.13
CA LEU A 6 33.36 -7.77 43.14
C LEU A 6 32.18 -8.57 42.55
N LEU A 7 31.21 -8.94 43.40
CA LEU A 7 30.00 -9.65 42.99
C LEU A 7 29.11 -8.77 42.10
N LEU A 8 28.97 -7.47 42.42
CA LEU A 8 28.26 -6.51 41.57
C LEU A 8 28.91 -6.32 40.20
N ILE A 9 30.24 -6.30 40.11
CA ILE A 9 30.97 -6.18 38.85
C ILE A 9 30.77 -7.42 37.97
N VAL A 10 30.82 -8.62 38.55
CA VAL A 10 30.63 -9.87 37.80
C VAL A 10 29.18 -9.99 37.30
N VAL A 11 28.19 -9.67 38.14
CA VAL A 11 26.77 -9.70 37.76
C VAL A 11 26.46 -8.61 36.72
N GLY A 12 26.94 -7.39 36.92
CA GLY A 12 26.76 -6.29 35.97
C GLY A 12 27.44 -6.54 34.62
N GLY A 13 28.67 -7.07 34.64
CA GLY A 13 29.40 -7.45 33.42
C GLY A 13 28.74 -8.60 32.67
N GLY A 14 28.24 -9.61 33.38
CA GLY A 14 27.46 -10.72 32.81
C GLY A 14 26.16 -10.25 32.17
N ALA A 15 25.39 -9.40 32.86
CA ALA A 15 24.15 -8.82 32.33
C ALA A 15 24.40 -7.95 31.09
N TYR A 16 25.45 -7.13 31.09
CA TYR A 16 25.83 -6.28 29.96
C TYR A 16 26.24 -7.09 28.72
N PHE A 17 27.09 -8.11 28.89
CA PHE A 17 27.51 -8.98 27.77
C PHE A 17 26.34 -9.78 27.18
N MET A 18 25.46 -10.30 28.04
CA MET A 18 24.27 -11.04 27.59
C MET A 18 23.33 -10.14 26.81
N ASN A 19 23.04 -8.92 27.32
CA ASN A 19 22.20 -7.94 26.63
C ASN A 19 22.79 -7.49 25.29
N ARG A 20 24.12 -7.30 25.20
CA ARG A 20 24.81 -6.95 23.95
C ARG A 20 24.76 -8.08 22.92
N SER A 21 24.93 -9.34 23.36
CA SER A 21 24.87 -10.51 22.47
C SER A 21 23.47 -10.71 21.88
N THR A 22 22.42 -10.47 22.66
CA THR A 22 21.03 -10.55 22.20
C THR A 22 20.69 -9.43 21.22
N LYS A 23 21.11 -8.19 21.51
CA LYS A 23 20.92 -7.05 20.60
C LYS A 23 21.61 -7.26 19.25
N GLN A 24 22.83 -7.79 19.25
CA GLN A 24 23.58 -8.05 18.02
C GLN A 24 22.92 -9.14 17.16
N LYS A 25 22.47 -10.24 17.77
CA LYS A 25 21.74 -11.30 17.06
C LYS A 25 20.41 -10.79 16.48
N THR A 26 19.70 -9.95 17.23
CA THR A 26 18.43 -9.38 16.75
C THR A 26 18.66 -8.45 15.56
N ALA A 27 19.70 -7.61 15.61
CA ALA A 27 20.06 -6.73 14.50
C ALA A 27 20.47 -7.51 13.24
N GLU A 28 21.20 -8.62 13.41
CA GLU A 28 21.59 -9.51 12.30
C GLU A 28 20.34 -10.13 11.64
N VAL A 29 19.43 -10.70 12.44
CA VAL A 29 18.17 -11.28 11.93
C VAL A 29 17.31 -10.25 11.20
N GLU A 30 17.18 -9.04 11.72
CA GLU A 30 16.42 -7.97 11.05
C GLU A 30 17.08 -7.53 9.73
N SER A 31 18.42 -7.52 9.67
CA SER A 31 19.14 -7.21 8.44
C SER A 31 18.97 -8.31 7.37
N GLU A 32 18.94 -9.57 7.77
CA GLU A 32 18.68 -10.70 6.87
C GLU A 32 17.26 -10.65 6.32
N LYS A 33 16.26 -10.44 7.19
CA LYS A 33 14.86 -10.26 6.76
C LYS A 33 14.68 -9.12 5.78
N LEU A 34 15.35 -7.99 6.02
CA LEU A 34 15.33 -6.85 5.11
C LEU A 34 15.93 -7.22 3.75
N ALA A 35 17.08 -7.89 3.72
CA ALA A 35 17.73 -8.31 2.50
C ALA A 35 16.86 -9.29 1.69
N ASP A 36 16.21 -10.24 2.37
CA ASP A 36 15.29 -11.18 1.75
C ASP A 36 14.06 -10.48 1.16
N ALA A 37 13.43 -9.58 1.93
CA ALA A 37 12.27 -8.80 1.45
C ALA A 37 12.65 -7.91 0.25
N GLN A 38 13.84 -7.30 0.27
CA GLN A 38 14.34 -6.52 -0.87
C GLN A 38 14.59 -7.39 -2.11
N ALA A 39 15.16 -8.58 -1.94
CA ALA A 39 15.40 -9.52 -3.03
C ALA A 39 14.08 -10.01 -3.64
N GLU A 40 13.08 -10.31 -2.80
CA GLU A 40 11.76 -10.71 -3.27
C GLU A 40 11.08 -9.59 -4.06
N ALA A 41 11.05 -8.36 -3.54
CA ALA A 41 10.48 -7.21 -4.23
C ALA A 41 11.16 -6.99 -5.59
N ARG A 42 12.49 -7.01 -5.65
CA ARG A 42 13.26 -6.87 -6.91
C ARG A 42 12.89 -7.94 -7.93
N ARG A 43 12.77 -9.20 -7.50
CA ARG A 43 12.36 -10.30 -8.39
C ARG A 43 11.01 -10.04 -9.04
N TRP A 44 10.03 -9.53 -8.30
CA TRP A 44 8.71 -9.19 -8.85
C TRP A 44 8.75 -7.96 -9.75
N ILE A 45 9.52 -6.94 -9.39
CA ILE A 45 9.73 -5.73 -10.21
C ILE A 45 10.39 -6.07 -11.54
N GLU A 46 11.42 -6.92 -11.55
CA GLU A 46 12.08 -7.38 -12.77
C GLU A 46 11.12 -8.15 -13.69
N ARG A 47 10.28 -9.01 -13.10
CA ARG A 47 9.23 -9.73 -13.85
C ARG A 47 8.21 -8.77 -14.45
N LEU A 48 7.79 -7.76 -13.71
CA LEU A 48 6.88 -6.72 -14.22
C LEU A 48 7.54 -5.92 -15.35
N GLY A 49 8.75 -5.42 -15.11
CA GLY A 49 9.52 -4.64 -16.08
C GLY A 49 9.74 -5.40 -17.38
N SER A 50 10.05 -6.70 -17.31
CA SER A 50 10.16 -7.54 -18.51
C SER A 50 8.89 -7.56 -19.33
N GLN A 51 7.71 -7.58 -18.71
CA GLN A 51 6.43 -7.61 -19.44
C GLN A 51 6.08 -6.23 -20.01
N VAL A 52 6.18 -5.18 -19.19
CA VAL A 52 5.89 -3.80 -19.59
C VAL A 52 6.76 -3.35 -20.76
N LEU A 53 8.03 -3.75 -20.80
CA LEU A 53 8.96 -3.35 -21.87
C LEU A 53 8.83 -4.17 -23.16
N THR A 54 8.13 -5.31 -23.14
CA THR A 54 8.11 -6.24 -24.28
C THR A 54 6.73 -6.45 -24.89
N ILE A 55 5.66 -6.06 -24.19
CA ILE A 55 4.28 -6.27 -24.63
C ILE A 55 3.65 -4.90 -24.91
N ALA A 56 3.15 -4.74 -26.12
CA ALA A 56 2.40 -3.57 -26.53
C ALA A 56 0.91 -3.93 -26.63
N GLY A 57 0.05 -3.00 -26.22
CA GLY A 57 -1.39 -3.12 -26.39
C GLY A 57 -1.77 -3.08 -27.87
N ASN A 58 -2.83 -3.77 -28.24
CA ASN A 58 -3.36 -3.80 -29.60
C ASN A 58 -4.75 -3.14 -29.73
N ASP A 59 -5.33 -2.72 -28.60
CA ASP A 59 -6.57 -1.98 -28.47
C ASP A 59 -6.46 -0.95 -27.33
N ALA A 60 -7.49 -0.13 -27.14
CA ALA A 60 -7.48 0.92 -26.12
C ALA A 60 -7.42 0.35 -24.68
N ALA A 61 -8.14 -0.74 -24.39
CA ALA A 61 -8.24 -1.31 -23.05
C ALA A 61 -6.91 -1.97 -22.63
N SER A 62 -6.29 -2.75 -23.53
CA SER A 62 -4.99 -3.37 -23.33
C SER A 62 -3.87 -2.32 -23.24
N THR A 63 -3.93 -1.26 -24.04
CA THR A 63 -2.99 -0.14 -23.96
C THR A 63 -3.09 0.56 -22.61
N GLN A 64 -4.30 0.83 -22.11
CA GLN A 64 -4.51 1.44 -20.80
C GLN A 64 -4.01 0.53 -19.67
N ALA A 65 -4.36 -0.75 -19.70
CA ALA A 65 -3.90 -1.69 -18.68
C ALA A 65 -2.37 -1.80 -18.63
N ILE A 66 -1.69 -1.75 -19.78
CA ILE A 66 -0.21 -1.71 -19.83
C ILE A 66 0.34 -0.37 -19.33
N ALA A 67 -0.35 0.75 -19.59
CA ALA A 67 0.02 2.04 -19.01
C ALA A 67 -0.09 2.02 -17.48
N ASP A 68 -1.20 1.52 -16.93
CA ASP A 68 -1.39 1.36 -15.48
C ASP A 68 -0.31 0.44 -14.89
N ALA A 69 0.03 -0.67 -15.56
CA ALA A 69 1.13 -1.53 -15.17
C ALA A 69 2.50 -0.82 -15.19
N SER A 70 2.72 0.07 -16.15
CA SER A 70 3.95 0.86 -16.28
C SER A 70 4.09 1.88 -15.14
N GLU A 71 2.98 2.51 -14.73
CA GLU A 71 2.94 3.38 -13.57
C GLU A 71 3.32 2.63 -12.30
N ARG A 72 2.73 1.44 -12.09
CA ARG A 72 3.09 0.56 -10.96
C ARG A 72 4.56 0.13 -11.02
N TYR A 73 5.09 -0.18 -12.20
CA TYR A 73 6.51 -0.50 -12.36
C TYR A 73 7.42 0.66 -11.93
N ASN A 74 7.11 1.89 -12.34
CA ASN A 74 7.88 3.07 -11.96
C ASN A 74 7.80 3.34 -10.45
N ALA A 75 6.60 3.23 -9.87
CA ALA A 75 6.38 3.40 -8.44
C ALA A 75 7.15 2.35 -7.62
N ALA A 76 7.04 1.07 -7.98
CA ALA A 76 7.74 -0.03 -7.32
C ALA A 76 9.26 0.10 -7.45
N SER A 77 9.76 0.45 -8.64
CA SER A 77 11.19 0.66 -8.90
C SER A 77 11.76 1.82 -8.08
N SER A 78 11.01 2.91 -7.96
CA SER A 78 11.39 4.04 -7.11
C SER A 78 11.38 3.65 -5.64
N ALA A 79 10.30 3.03 -5.15
CA ALA A 79 10.14 2.65 -3.75
C ALA A 79 11.22 1.67 -3.27
N ILE A 80 11.54 0.63 -4.06
CA ILE A 80 12.54 -0.36 -3.67
C ILE A 80 13.97 0.23 -3.63
N SER A 81 14.23 1.31 -4.38
CA SER A 81 15.54 1.93 -4.45
C SER A 81 15.94 2.64 -3.15
N THR A 82 14.95 3.06 -2.36
CA THR A 82 15.13 3.78 -1.09
C THR A 82 14.63 3.01 0.14
N ALA A 83 14.14 1.79 -0.03
CA ALA A 83 13.59 0.97 1.04
C ALA A 83 14.68 0.57 2.06
N THR A 84 14.50 0.97 3.32
CA THR A 84 15.40 0.68 4.45
C THR A 84 14.74 -0.18 5.55
N THR A 85 13.48 -0.55 5.36
CA THR A 85 12.70 -1.39 6.28
C THR A 85 12.01 -2.51 5.53
N VAL A 86 11.71 -3.62 6.23
CA VAL A 86 10.99 -4.77 5.66
C VAL A 86 9.67 -4.31 5.05
N ARG A 87 8.89 -3.51 5.79
CA ARG A 87 7.59 -3.00 5.32
C ARG A 87 7.71 -2.18 4.03
N GLN A 88 8.73 -1.35 3.89
CA GLN A 88 8.95 -0.58 2.65
C GLN A 88 9.26 -1.48 1.45
N ALA A 89 10.04 -2.55 1.65
CA ALA A 89 10.30 -3.52 0.60
C ALA A 89 9.03 -4.31 0.21
N GLU A 90 8.20 -4.68 1.20
CA GLU A 90 6.90 -5.32 0.97
C GLU A 90 5.92 -4.42 0.22
N LEU A 91 5.86 -3.13 0.54
CA LEU A 91 5.05 -2.15 -0.20
C LEU A 91 5.50 -2.04 -1.67
N ALA A 92 6.81 -2.07 -1.93
CA ALA A 92 7.33 -2.09 -3.30
C ALA A 92 6.96 -3.40 -4.03
N ARG A 93 7.00 -4.54 -3.32
CA ARG A 93 6.52 -5.84 -3.82
C ARG A 93 5.03 -5.79 -4.17
N GLU A 94 4.19 -5.23 -3.29
CA GLU A 94 2.75 -5.07 -3.53
C GLU A 94 2.48 -4.25 -4.79
N SER A 95 3.16 -3.12 -4.97
CA SER A 95 3.06 -2.30 -6.18
C SER A 95 3.45 -3.07 -7.45
N ALA A 96 4.52 -3.87 -7.40
CA ALA A 96 4.90 -4.72 -8.52
C ALA A 96 3.85 -5.80 -8.83
N LEU A 97 3.26 -6.41 -7.81
CA LEU A 97 2.19 -7.40 -7.98
C LEU A 97 0.91 -6.77 -8.57
N GLU A 98 0.55 -5.56 -8.17
CA GLU A 98 -0.55 -4.79 -8.78
C GLU A 98 -0.31 -4.58 -10.27
N GLY A 99 0.90 -4.15 -10.65
CA GLY A 99 1.28 -4.03 -12.06
C GLY A 99 1.19 -5.35 -12.83
N LEU A 100 1.56 -6.47 -12.20
CA LEU A 100 1.44 -7.80 -12.81
C LEU A 100 -0.03 -8.23 -12.99
N HIS A 101 -0.93 -7.84 -12.09
CA HIS A 101 -2.37 -8.05 -12.26
C HIS A 101 -2.90 -7.26 -13.46
N TYR A 102 -2.46 -6.01 -13.65
CA TYR A 102 -2.77 -5.25 -14.86
C TYR A 102 -2.21 -5.89 -16.14
N MET A 103 -0.98 -6.42 -16.11
CA MET A 103 -0.43 -7.17 -17.25
C MET A 103 -1.21 -8.44 -17.57
N ASN A 104 -1.71 -9.15 -16.56
CA ASN A 104 -2.58 -10.31 -16.76
C ASN A 104 -3.91 -9.91 -17.40
N ALA A 105 -4.51 -8.80 -16.97
CA ALA A 105 -5.71 -8.24 -17.57
C ALA A 105 -5.50 -7.82 -19.03
N ALA A 106 -4.37 -7.16 -19.33
CA ALA A 106 -4.01 -6.80 -20.70
C ALA A 106 -3.87 -8.04 -21.61
N ARG A 107 -3.22 -9.11 -21.10
CA ARG A 107 -3.10 -10.38 -21.82
C ARG A 107 -4.46 -11.03 -22.09
N GLU A 108 -5.37 -10.98 -21.11
CA GLU A 108 -6.72 -11.52 -21.22
C GLU A 108 -7.49 -10.83 -22.36
N ILE A 109 -7.54 -9.49 -22.37
CA ILE A 109 -8.20 -8.72 -23.43
C ILE A 109 -7.61 -9.07 -24.81
N MET A 110 -6.28 -9.14 -24.89
CA MET A 110 -5.56 -9.41 -26.14
C MET A 110 -5.66 -10.88 -26.58
N GLY A 111 -6.35 -11.75 -25.85
CA GLY A 111 -6.46 -13.18 -26.14
C GLY A 111 -5.12 -13.93 -26.06
N MET A 112 -4.17 -13.40 -25.28
CA MET A 112 -2.87 -14.02 -25.07
C MET A 112 -2.96 -15.16 -24.04
N THR A 113 -1.96 -16.02 -24.00
CA THR A 113 -1.80 -16.97 -22.89
C THR A 113 -1.79 -16.22 -21.55
N PRO A 114 -2.63 -16.62 -20.58
CA PRO A 114 -2.65 -16.03 -19.25
C PRO A 114 -1.25 -16.04 -18.63
N GLY A 115 -0.93 -14.97 -17.88
CA GLY A 115 0.26 -14.96 -17.07
C GLY A 115 0.18 -16.00 -15.93
N PRO A 116 1.29 -16.24 -15.22
CA PRO A 116 1.29 -17.12 -14.07
C PRO A 116 0.32 -16.60 -13.00
N GLU A 117 -0.23 -17.51 -12.20
CA GLU A 117 -0.98 -17.12 -11.01
C GLU A 117 -0.12 -16.25 -10.09
N LEU A 118 -0.73 -15.14 -9.65
CA LEU A 118 -0.08 -14.15 -8.80
C LEU A 118 -0.60 -14.30 -7.38
N PRO A 119 0.25 -14.05 -6.36
CA PRO A 119 -0.23 -13.85 -5.00
C PRO A 119 -1.36 -12.81 -4.96
N LEU A 120 -2.36 -13.06 -4.12
CA LEU A 120 -3.38 -12.06 -3.83
C LEU A 120 -2.76 -10.90 -3.06
N LEU A 121 -3.17 -9.69 -3.42
CA LEU A 121 -2.79 -8.47 -2.70
C LEU A 121 -3.54 -8.40 -1.37
N GLU A 122 -2.97 -7.76 -0.35
CA GLU A 122 -3.66 -7.55 0.93
C GLU A 122 -5.00 -6.81 0.73
N GLY A 123 -4.98 -5.78 -0.12
CA GLY A 123 -6.18 -5.03 -0.50
C GLY A 123 -7.19 -5.88 -1.27
N GLN A 124 -6.75 -6.82 -2.13
CA GLN A 124 -7.64 -7.75 -2.84
C GLN A 124 -8.35 -8.71 -1.89
N ILE A 125 -7.67 -9.19 -0.84
CA ILE A 125 -8.26 -10.11 0.13
C ILE A 125 -9.47 -9.46 0.81
N LYS A 126 -9.33 -8.18 1.18
CA LYS A 126 -10.40 -7.41 1.81
C LYS A 126 -11.49 -7.00 0.82
N ALA A 127 -11.09 -6.49 -0.34
CA ALA A 127 -12.02 -5.98 -1.34
C ALA A 127 -12.76 -7.07 -2.11
N GLY A 128 -12.24 -8.31 -2.10
CA GLY A 128 -12.81 -9.39 -2.86
C GLY A 128 -12.77 -9.13 -4.37
N LYS A 129 -13.68 -9.77 -5.10
CA LYS A 129 -13.75 -9.69 -6.55
C LYS A 129 -15.18 -9.81 -7.08
N VAL A 130 -15.38 -9.23 -8.26
CA VAL A 130 -16.57 -9.45 -9.06
C VAL A 130 -16.61 -10.93 -9.47
N THR A 131 -17.75 -11.57 -9.25
CA THR A 131 -17.94 -13.02 -9.51
C THR A 131 -18.96 -13.30 -10.60
N GLU A 132 -19.79 -12.32 -10.93
CA GLU A 132 -20.82 -12.42 -11.95
C GLU A 132 -21.00 -11.06 -12.63
N ARG A 133 -21.42 -11.08 -13.89
CA ARG A 133 -21.75 -9.85 -14.61
C ARG A 133 -23.01 -9.25 -14.00
N ARG A 134 -22.97 -7.95 -13.68
CA ARG A 134 -24.12 -7.20 -13.22
C ARG A 134 -24.15 -5.81 -13.83
N THR A 135 -25.35 -5.38 -14.19
CA THR A 135 -25.62 -4.06 -14.77
C THR A 135 -26.66 -3.35 -13.93
N ILE A 136 -26.42 -2.07 -13.63
CA ILE A 136 -27.34 -1.19 -12.90
C ILE A 136 -27.53 0.11 -13.68
N GLU A 137 -28.64 0.79 -13.41
CA GLU A 137 -28.91 2.15 -13.89
C GLU A 137 -28.76 3.11 -12.72
N GLN A 138 -27.91 4.13 -12.88
CA GLN A 138 -27.69 5.15 -11.86
C GLN A 138 -27.46 6.50 -12.50
N ASP A 139 -28.20 7.52 -12.05
CA ASP A 139 -28.07 8.90 -12.54
C ASP A 139 -28.16 9.02 -14.08
N GLY A 140 -28.98 8.15 -14.70
CA GLY A 140 -29.15 8.06 -16.15
C GLY A 140 -27.97 7.41 -16.89
N GLN A 141 -27.09 6.72 -16.16
CA GLN A 141 -25.95 5.98 -16.70
C GLN A 141 -26.10 4.48 -16.42
N THR A 142 -25.85 3.69 -17.46
CA THR A 142 -25.70 2.24 -17.36
C THR A 142 -24.30 1.90 -16.86
N LEU A 143 -24.21 1.29 -15.68
CA LEU A 143 -22.96 0.81 -15.11
C LEU A 143 -22.93 -0.71 -15.15
N THR A 144 -21.82 -1.29 -15.62
CA THR A 144 -21.64 -2.74 -15.69
C THR A 144 -20.35 -3.13 -14.98
N ALA A 145 -20.42 -4.18 -14.16
CA ALA A 145 -19.28 -4.89 -13.62
C ALA A 145 -19.27 -6.34 -14.15
N SER A 146 -18.10 -6.90 -14.39
CA SER A 146 -17.92 -8.25 -14.94
C SER A 146 -16.67 -8.93 -14.38
N PRO A 147 -16.68 -10.27 -14.19
CA PRO A 147 -15.46 -11.02 -13.89
C PRO A 147 -14.52 -11.13 -15.10
N ASP A 148 -15.07 -11.03 -16.32
CA ASP A 148 -14.33 -11.21 -17.57
C ASP A 148 -14.26 -9.90 -18.39
N ALA A 149 -13.19 -9.73 -19.16
CA ALA A 149 -13.01 -8.61 -20.07
C ALA A 149 -14.10 -8.57 -21.18
N SER A 150 -14.56 -7.38 -21.55
CA SER A 150 -15.46 -7.18 -22.69
C SER A 150 -15.43 -5.74 -23.19
N GLU A 151 -15.96 -5.49 -24.40
CA GLU A 151 -16.10 -4.12 -24.92
C GLU A 151 -16.94 -3.21 -24.01
N GLU A 152 -17.92 -3.77 -23.30
CA GLU A 152 -18.78 -3.04 -22.35
C GLU A 152 -18.08 -2.73 -21.02
N THR A 153 -17.04 -3.49 -20.67
CA THR A 153 -16.30 -3.36 -19.40
C THR A 153 -14.80 -3.29 -19.66
N PRO A 154 -14.29 -2.21 -20.30
CA PRO A 154 -12.90 -2.13 -20.73
C PRO A 154 -11.93 -1.74 -19.59
N ASN A 155 -12.44 -1.35 -18.42
CA ASN A 155 -11.61 -0.83 -17.33
C ASN A 155 -11.36 -1.92 -16.29
N TYR A 156 -10.13 -2.42 -16.23
CA TYR A 156 -9.73 -3.36 -15.19
C TYR A 156 -9.34 -2.63 -13.90
N TYR A 157 -9.73 -3.19 -12.76
CA TYR A 157 -9.14 -2.85 -11.47
C TYR A 157 -8.65 -4.13 -10.80
N PRO A 158 -7.40 -4.18 -10.30
CA PRO A 158 -6.87 -5.36 -9.65
C PRO A 158 -7.57 -5.66 -8.33
N GLY A 159 -8.30 -4.73 -7.73
CA GLY A 159 -8.85 -4.87 -6.38
C GLY A 159 -7.90 -4.29 -5.34
N GLY A 160 -8.44 -3.66 -4.30
CA GLY A 160 -7.64 -2.90 -3.36
C GLY A 160 -8.44 -1.85 -2.61
N THR A 161 -7.73 -0.92 -1.98
CA THR A 161 -8.32 0.19 -1.22
C THR A 161 -8.08 1.51 -1.96
N VAL A 162 -9.13 2.30 -2.13
CA VAL A 162 -9.07 3.67 -2.69
C VAL A 162 -9.68 4.62 -1.66
N ALA A 163 -8.89 5.61 -1.22
CA ALA A 163 -9.30 6.59 -0.21
C ALA A 163 -9.99 5.93 1.01
N GLY A 164 -9.34 4.92 1.57
CA GLY A 164 -9.83 4.17 2.73
C GLY A 164 -11.00 3.23 2.45
N ARG A 165 -11.41 2.99 1.20
CA ARG A 165 -12.52 2.07 0.90
C ARG A 165 -12.14 0.94 -0.04
N PRO A 166 -12.58 -0.30 0.25
CA PRO A 166 -12.34 -1.41 -0.64
C PRO A 166 -13.09 -1.24 -1.97
N VAL A 167 -12.40 -1.53 -3.07
CA VAL A 167 -12.93 -1.57 -4.42
C VAL A 167 -12.64 -2.99 -4.96
N PRO A 168 -13.67 -3.78 -5.33
CA PRO A 168 -13.46 -5.17 -5.72
C PRO A 168 -12.63 -5.32 -7.00
N ALA A 169 -11.87 -6.39 -7.10
CA ALA A 169 -11.20 -6.74 -8.35
C ALA A 169 -12.21 -7.05 -9.45
N GLY A 170 -11.99 -6.59 -10.68
CA GLY A 170 -12.86 -6.92 -11.80
C GLY A 170 -12.79 -5.93 -12.96
N TRP A 171 -13.68 -6.15 -13.93
CA TRP A 171 -13.85 -5.33 -15.12
C TRP A 171 -15.07 -4.44 -14.99
N TYR A 172 -14.92 -3.17 -15.37
CA TYR A 172 -15.94 -2.15 -15.18
C TYR A 172 -16.18 -1.33 -16.45
N SER A 173 -17.43 -0.92 -16.68
CA SER A 173 -17.78 -0.03 -17.79
C SER A 173 -17.17 1.36 -17.65
N ARG A 174 -16.95 1.80 -16.42
CA ARG A 174 -16.20 3.01 -16.08
C ARG A 174 -15.40 2.83 -14.79
N PRO A 175 -14.29 3.55 -14.61
CA PRO A 175 -13.52 3.53 -13.37
C PRO A 175 -14.21 4.39 -12.31
N TRP A 176 -15.27 3.88 -11.70
CA TRP A 176 -16.12 4.61 -10.74
C TRP A 176 -15.40 5.06 -9.46
N TRP A 177 -14.23 4.48 -9.16
CA TRP A 177 -13.34 4.87 -8.06
C TRP A 177 -12.38 6.01 -8.43
N ALA A 178 -12.24 6.38 -9.71
CA ALA A 178 -11.20 7.30 -10.18
C ALA A 178 -11.27 8.67 -9.50
N ASP A 179 -12.48 9.21 -9.31
CA ASP A 179 -12.66 10.50 -8.66
C ASP A 179 -12.23 10.46 -7.19
N ALA A 180 -12.52 9.37 -6.48
CA ALA A 180 -12.07 9.17 -5.10
C ALA A 180 -10.56 8.97 -5.00
N MET A 181 -9.95 8.31 -5.99
CA MET A 181 -8.49 8.18 -6.09
C MET A 181 -7.81 9.55 -6.28
N ALA A 182 -8.41 10.43 -7.08
CA ALA A 182 -7.86 11.76 -7.36
C ALA A 182 -8.09 12.74 -6.19
N THR A 183 -9.26 12.69 -5.55
CA THR A 183 -9.68 13.69 -4.55
C THR A 183 -9.52 13.24 -3.11
N GLY A 184 -9.36 11.94 -2.86
CA GLY A 184 -9.43 11.35 -1.53
C GLY A 184 -10.84 11.31 -0.94
N MET A 185 -11.88 11.69 -1.70
CA MET A 185 -13.25 11.81 -1.19
C MET A 185 -14.23 10.94 -1.97
N TRP A 186 -15.10 10.26 -1.22
CA TRP A 186 -16.20 9.48 -1.79
C TRP A 186 -17.51 10.27 -1.78
N THR A 187 -18.33 10.07 -2.82
CA THR A 187 -19.63 10.74 -2.95
C THR A 187 -20.77 9.82 -2.49
N ALA A 188 -21.91 10.42 -2.11
CA ALA A 188 -23.13 9.66 -1.83
C ALA A 188 -23.57 8.81 -3.03
N ALA A 189 -23.35 9.29 -4.26
CA ALA A 189 -23.62 8.52 -5.47
C ALA A 189 -22.74 7.26 -5.53
N SER A 190 -21.46 7.33 -5.17
CA SER A 190 -20.58 6.16 -5.11
C SER A 190 -21.06 5.10 -4.11
N MET A 191 -21.66 5.51 -2.99
CA MET A 191 -22.21 4.59 -1.99
C MET A 191 -23.47 3.88 -2.50
N MET A 192 -24.39 4.63 -3.13
CA MET A 192 -25.59 4.06 -3.75
C MET A 192 -25.23 3.11 -4.89
N MET A 193 -24.23 3.48 -5.70
CA MET A 193 -23.65 2.64 -6.74
C MET A 193 -23.15 1.33 -6.17
N PHE A 194 -22.35 1.40 -5.11
CA PHE A 194 -21.75 0.22 -4.50
C PHE A 194 -22.84 -0.74 -4.00
N SER A 195 -23.83 -0.22 -3.28
CA SER A 195 -24.96 -1.01 -2.80
C SER A 195 -25.72 -1.69 -3.94
N ALA A 196 -26.09 -0.94 -4.99
CA ALA A 196 -26.82 -1.48 -6.13
C ALA A 196 -26.00 -2.52 -6.92
N MET A 197 -24.70 -2.30 -7.07
CA MET A 197 -23.83 -3.17 -7.86
C MET A 197 -23.40 -4.43 -7.10
N PHE A 198 -23.09 -4.36 -5.82
CA PHE A 198 -22.40 -5.46 -5.13
C PHE A 198 -23.18 -6.12 -4.01
N SER A 199 -24.35 -5.58 -3.63
CA SER A 199 -25.21 -6.23 -2.64
C SER A 199 -25.50 -7.69 -3.02
N GLY A 200 -25.24 -8.60 -2.08
CA GLY A 200 -25.44 -10.04 -2.24
C GLY A 200 -24.45 -10.76 -3.17
N MET A 201 -23.42 -10.11 -3.69
CA MET A 201 -22.43 -10.74 -4.55
C MET A 201 -21.43 -11.57 -3.71
N ALA A 202 -21.39 -12.90 -3.93
CA ALA A 202 -20.61 -13.82 -3.09
C ALA A 202 -19.10 -13.55 -3.05
N GLY A 203 -18.54 -12.89 -4.07
CA GLY A 203 -17.13 -12.53 -4.12
C GLY A 203 -16.77 -11.22 -3.40
N VAL A 204 -17.77 -10.44 -2.97
CA VAL A 204 -17.58 -9.16 -2.28
C VAL A 204 -18.02 -9.35 -0.82
N ASN A 205 -17.04 -9.50 0.07
CA ASN A 205 -17.26 -9.97 1.44
C ASN A 205 -17.63 -8.87 2.44
N TYR A 206 -18.04 -7.69 1.97
CA TYR A 206 -18.43 -6.56 2.80
C TYR A 206 -19.71 -5.93 2.27
N SER A 207 -20.52 -5.43 3.20
CA SER A 207 -21.81 -4.81 2.97
C SER A 207 -21.68 -3.36 2.53
N ALA A 208 -22.77 -2.81 2.00
CA ALA A 208 -22.86 -1.39 1.70
C ALA A 208 -22.62 -0.49 2.93
N ASN A 209 -23.05 -0.94 4.11
CA ASN A 209 -22.82 -0.21 5.36
C ASN A 209 -21.33 -0.20 5.73
N GLU A 210 -20.65 -1.34 5.65
CA GLU A 210 -19.19 -1.42 5.89
C GLU A 210 -18.39 -0.62 4.86
N PHE A 211 -18.86 -0.57 3.61
CA PHE A 211 -18.30 0.35 2.63
C PHE A 211 -18.55 1.81 3.02
N GLU A 212 -19.77 2.18 3.43
CA GLU A 212 -20.18 3.54 3.85
C GLU A 212 -19.38 4.06 5.04
N ASP A 213 -19.15 3.21 6.05
CA ASP A 213 -18.43 3.54 7.27
C ASP A 213 -16.90 3.55 7.08
N GLY A 214 -16.40 3.07 5.93
CA GLY A 214 -14.96 2.95 5.69
C GLY A 214 -14.29 1.86 6.51
N SER A 215 -15.06 1.01 7.21
CA SER A 215 -14.56 -0.08 8.07
C SER A 215 -13.82 -1.19 7.30
N GLY A 216 -13.76 -1.12 5.96
CA GLY A 216 -12.88 -1.95 5.14
C GLY A 216 -11.43 -1.42 5.04
N ASP A 217 -11.14 -0.24 5.55
CA ASP A 217 -9.80 0.34 5.61
C ASP A 217 -8.95 -0.39 6.65
N GLY A 218 -7.75 -0.86 6.29
CA GLY A 218 -6.81 -1.42 7.25
C GLY A 218 -6.22 -0.41 8.22
N SER A 219 -6.72 0.83 8.25
CA SER A 219 -6.26 1.90 9.13
C SER A 219 -6.58 1.68 10.61
N ASP A 220 -7.51 0.77 10.95
CA ASP A 220 -7.73 0.34 12.34
C ASP A 220 -6.53 -0.43 12.95
N MET A 221 -5.56 -0.88 12.14
CA MET A 221 -4.30 -1.45 12.67
C MET A 221 -3.23 -0.40 13.02
N GLY A 222 -3.55 0.90 12.95
CA GLY A 222 -2.60 1.99 13.23
C GLY A 222 -3.10 3.10 14.15
N ALA A 223 -4.39 3.07 14.55
CA ALA A 223 -4.99 4.11 15.40
C ALA A 223 -5.24 3.67 16.85
N GLU A 224 -5.15 2.37 17.17
CA GLU A 224 -5.48 1.85 18.50
C GLU A 224 -4.28 1.69 19.47
N ASP A 225 -3.04 1.98 19.06
CA ASP A 225 -1.84 1.91 19.93
C ASP A 225 -1.21 3.29 20.24
N ALA A 226 -1.98 4.38 20.05
CA ALA A 226 -1.54 5.75 20.35
C ALA A 226 -2.44 6.44 21.40
N GLY A 227 -3.05 5.65 22.30
CA GLY A 227 -3.97 6.20 23.30
C GLY A 227 -4.19 5.31 24.50
N ASP A 228 -3.16 5.09 25.31
CA ASP A 228 -3.30 5.09 26.78
C ASP A 228 -1.92 5.04 27.48
N MET A 229 -1.24 6.19 27.56
CA MET A 229 -0.33 6.43 28.69
C MET A 229 -0.86 7.63 29.45
N ASP A 230 -1.81 7.32 30.33
CA ASP A 230 -2.11 8.01 31.58
C ASP A 230 -0.84 8.61 32.20
N SER A 231 -0.54 9.87 31.88
CA SER A 231 0.51 10.65 32.54
C SER A 231 -0.06 11.20 33.85
N GLY A 232 -0.35 10.29 34.77
CA GLY A 232 -0.58 10.59 36.18
C GLY A 232 0.71 11.01 36.86
N ASP A 233 0.73 12.27 37.32
CA ASP A 233 1.39 12.75 38.53
C ASP A 233 2.75 12.13 38.93
N MET A 234 3.85 12.79 38.54
CA MET A 234 5.06 12.81 39.37
C MET A 234 5.55 14.25 39.51
N GLY A 235 5.22 14.84 40.65
CA GLY A 235 5.74 16.13 41.08
C GLY A 235 7.24 16.13 41.39
N GLY A 236 7.81 17.33 41.25
CA GLY A 236 8.81 17.92 42.15
C GLY A 236 10.19 17.28 42.22
N GLY A 237 11.19 17.95 41.64
CA GLY A 237 12.59 17.67 41.95
C GLY A 237 13.55 18.48 41.09
N GLU A 238 14.13 19.52 41.69
CA GLU A 238 15.10 20.45 41.15
C GLU A 238 16.48 19.79 40.86
N ASP A 239 17.34 20.54 40.16
CA ASP A 239 18.77 20.33 39.92
C ASP A 239 19.23 19.32 38.83
N MET A 240 19.56 19.85 37.65
CA MET A 240 20.98 20.08 37.30
C MET A 240 21.11 20.88 36.01
N GLY A 241 21.79 22.02 36.11
CA GLY A 241 22.20 22.84 34.98
C GLY A 241 23.34 22.22 34.15
N GLY A 242 23.51 22.76 32.94
CA GLY A 242 24.62 22.39 32.06
C GLY A 242 24.45 22.96 30.65
N ASP A 243 24.79 24.24 30.52
CA ASP A 243 25.11 25.03 29.32
C ASP A 243 25.72 24.22 28.14
N PHE A 244 25.24 24.43 26.91
CA PHE A 244 26.05 24.96 25.79
C PHE A 244 25.25 25.12 24.49
N GLY A 245 25.22 26.35 23.97
CA GLY A 245 25.45 26.61 22.54
C GLY A 245 24.24 26.95 21.67
N GLY A 246 23.85 28.22 21.67
CA GLY A 246 22.99 28.80 20.64
C GLY A 246 23.70 29.01 19.29
N GLY A 247 22.91 29.02 18.22
CA GLY A 247 23.34 29.39 16.87
C GLY A 247 22.12 29.58 15.96
N ASP A 248 21.79 30.85 15.74
CA ASP A 248 20.75 31.40 14.85
C ASP A 248 20.74 30.83 13.43
N GLY A 249 19.54 30.77 12.84
CA GLY A 249 19.33 30.47 11.43
C GLY A 249 17.86 30.47 11.00
N GLY A 250 17.17 31.62 11.15
CA GLY A 250 15.90 31.88 10.44
C GLY A 250 16.08 31.66 8.93
N GLY A 251 15.18 31.03 8.19
CA GLY A 251 13.78 31.38 8.05
C GLY A 251 13.66 32.47 6.99
N PHE A 252 13.56 32.11 5.70
CA PHE A 252 13.02 32.94 4.59
C PHE A 252 13.16 32.18 3.25
N PHE A 253 12.14 31.47 2.80
CA PHE A 253 11.87 31.28 1.37
C PHE A 253 10.36 31.32 1.15
N ASP A 254 9.88 32.57 1.15
CA ASP A 254 8.68 33.02 0.47
C ASP A 254 8.90 32.96 -1.05
N GLY A 255 7.82 32.72 -1.77
CA GLY A 255 7.81 32.37 -3.19
C GLY A 255 8.23 33.50 -4.12
N GLY A 256 8.69 33.10 -5.30
CA GLY A 256 9.04 34.02 -6.37
C GLY A 256 9.57 33.26 -7.59
N GLY A 257 8.85 33.37 -8.70
CA GLY A 257 9.07 32.60 -9.92
C GLY A 257 10.44 32.82 -10.58
N PHE A 258 10.82 31.83 -11.38
CA PHE A 258 11.90 31.95 -12.35
C PHE A 258 11.36 31.53 -13.73
N ASP A 259 11.12 32.54 -14.56
CA ASP A 259 11.14 32.45 -16.02
C ASP A 259 12.55 32.01 -16.47
N PHE A 260 12.61 31.12 -17.45
CA PHE A 260 13.82 30.85 -18.21
C PHE A 260 13.57 31.12 -19.69
N ASP A 261 14.14 32.23 -20.15
CA ASP A 261 14.43 32.53 -21.55
C ASP A 261 15.79 31.87 -21.87
N PHE A 262 15.83 30.97 -22.85
CA PHE A 262 16.93 30.71 -23.83
C PHE A 262 16.52 29.60 -24.80
#